data_AF-A0A0C2XJQ1-F1
#
_entry.id   AF-A0A0C2XJQ1-F1
#
_cell.length_a   1.000
_cell.length_b   1.000
_cell.length_c   1.000
_cell.angle_alpha   90.00
_cell.angle_beta   90.00
_cell.angle_gamma   90.00
#
_symmetry.space_group_name_H-M   'P 1'
#
loop_
_entity.id
_entity.type
_entity.pdbx_description
1 polymer ?
#
loop_
_entity_poly.entity_id
_entity_poly.type
_entity_poly.pdbx_seq_one_letter_code
_entity_poly.pdbx_strand_id
1 'polypeptide(L)'
;TSEVLGILPIAEDIRSSSGMAAYIPALHRNEVAPRYRFLAELQGTRKPVLPIHTAAEKSLFKDLLENSPAYSSESGDPQWKLAVRIWNAEADVREDVFYKVHEQLKTYLSEWRVLLHVKEAVSISSKVSKFLSKALHDPRRIANAPSVPDRQLKPQTLPSQGLLPISLRSENSTPAPPLAALQGLEISSYASANTNSALVPMSESTAGPGIQAVLTPPLQTSQTLSTASPTTDRAALDLLARQRVVTHIQKSKPAKKDRKRRTCPKCALVACPGSQRASNCRNKCRDCGEASCRGRNSKRLHKTCREGWDP
;
A
#
# COMPACT_ATOMS: atom_id res chain seq x y z
N THR A 1 27.72 0.45 21.83
CA THR A 1 27.45 1.59 20.92
C THR A 1 26.76 2.66 21.73
N SER A 2 27.33 3.86 21.86
CA SER A 2 26.68 4.99 22.53
C SER A 2 25.75 5.67 21.53
N GLU A 3 24.44 5.50 21.67
CA GLU A 3 23.45 6.21 20.87
C GLU A 3 23.54 7.70 21.17
N VAL A 4 23.77 8.51 20.14
CA VAL A 4 23.82 9.97 20.25
C VAL A 4 22.70 10.51 19.37
N LEU A 5 21.71 11.16 19.98
CA LEU A 5 20.59 11.83 19.29
C LEU A 5 19.68 10.92 18.44
N GLY A 6 19.52 9.65 18.82
CA GLY A 6 18.69 8.71 18.04
C GLY A 6 19.37 8.18 16.77
N ILE A 7 20.64 8.53 16.56
CA ILE A 7 21.43 8.07 15.41
C ILE A 7 22.38 7.00 15.93
N LEU A 8 22.07 5.75 15.59
CA LEU A 8 22.93 4.62 15.89
C LEU A 8 24.06 4.51 14.85
N PRO A 9 25.32 4.37 15.28
CA PRO A 9 26.42 3.99 14.40
C PRO A 9 26.08 2.72 13.62
N ILE A 10 26.42 2.68 12.33
CA ILE A 10 26.17 1.50 11.51
C ILE A 10 27.22 0.45 11.86
N ALA A 11 26.77 -0.76 12.21
CA ALA A 11 27.66 -1.85 12.54
C ALA A 11 28.54 -2.25 11.34
N GLU A 12 29.78 -2.66 11.63
CA GLU A 12 30.81 -2.95 10.62
C GLU A 12 30.39 -4.03 9.62
N ASP A 13 29.68 -5.05 10.10
CA ASP A 13 29.15 -6.16 9.32
C ASP A 13 28.08 -5.69 8.34
N ILE A 14 27.18 -4.80 8.75
CA ILE A 14 26.17 -4.19 7.88
C ILE A 14 26.84 -3.30 6.84
N ARG A 15 27.82 -2.48 7.26
CA ARG A 15 28.58 -1.59 6.37
C ARG A 15 29.30 -2.38 5.28
N SER A 16 30.04 -3.42 5.67
CA SER A 16 30.78 -4.31 4.77
C SER A 16 29.85 -5.10 3.84
N SER A 17 28.79 -5.70 4.37
CA SER A 17 27.83 -6.47 3.57
C SER A 17 27.03 -5.63 2.58
N SER A 18 26.81 -4.35 2.92
CA SER A 18 26.12 -3.38 2.05
C SER A 18 27.06 -2.66 1.07
N GLY A 19 28.38 -2.89 1.15
CA GLY A 19 29.36 -2.23 0.29
C GLY A 19 29.48 -0.72 0.53
N MET A 20 29.39 -0.28 1.78
CA MET A 20 29.57 1.12 2.16
C MET A 20 31.02 1.38 2.58
N ALA A 21 31.61 2.49 2.16
CA ALA A 21 32.94 2.87 2.62
C ALA A 21 32.90 3.45 4.05
N ALA A 22 33.98 3.22 4.81
CA ALA A 22 34.16 3.77 6.15
C ALA A 22 34.34 5.29 6.12
N TYR A 23 33.93 5.98 7.19
CA TYR A 23 34.24 7.40 7.35
C TYR A 23 35.75 7.59 7.57
N ILE A 24 36.39 8.44 6.75
CA ILE A 24 37.81 8.78 6.87
C ILE A 24 37.92 10.30 7.12
N PRO A 25 38.23 10.74 8.35
CA PRO A 25 38.29 12.17 8.70
C PRO A 25 39.27 12.99 7.86
N ALA A 26 40.36 12.36 7.39
CA ALA A 26 41.41 13.01 6.62
C ALA A 26 40.93 13.51 5.25
N LEU A 27 40.09 12.73 4.55
CA LEU A 27 39.57 13.10 3.23
C LEU A 27 38.61 14.29 3.32
N HIS A 28 37.95 14.47 4.46
CA HIS A 28 36.89 15.46 4.66
C HIS A 28 37.40 16.82 5.14
N ARG A 29 38.71 17.00 5.41
CA ARG A 29 39.27 18.29 5.82
C ARG A 29 39.52 19.24 4.64
N ASN A 30 39.82 18.69 3.46
CA ASN A 30 40.35 19.47 2.33
C ASN A 30 39.37 19.61 1.16
N GLU A 31 38.33 18.77 1.11
CA GLU A 31 37.24 18.87 0.13
C GLU A 31 36.12 19.79 0.65
N VAL A 32 35.32 20.35 -0.26
CA VAL A 32 34.07 21.04 0.08
C VAL A 32 33.28 20.10 0.99
N ALA A 33 33.10 20.48 2.26
CA ALA A 33 32.57 19.58 3.27
C ALA A 33 31.29 18.92 2.76
N PRO A 34 31.26 17.57 2.61
CA PRO A 34 30.15 16.90 1.96
C PRO A 34 28.87 17.16 2.73
N ARG A 35 27.76 17.25 1.97
CA ARG A 35 26.44 17.48 2.55
C ARG A 35 26.18 16.44 3.64
N TYR A 36 25.79 16.91 4.81
CA TYR A 36 25.52 16.10 6.01
C TYR A 36 26.73 15.33 6.57
N ARG A 37 27.94 15.89 6.49
CA ARG A 37 29.16 15.36 7.14
C ARG A 37 28.92 14.85 8.56
N PHE A 38 28.21 15.62 9.39
CA PHE A 38 27.90 15.24 10.77
C PHE A 38 27.19 13.89 10.88
N LEU A 39 26.23 13.60 10.00
CA LEU A 39 25.53 12.31 9.97
C LEU A 39 26.45 11.18 9.53
N ALA A 40 27.29 11.42 8.51
CA ALA A 40 28.25 10.45 8.02
C ALA A 40 29.27 10.06 9.11
N GLU A 41 29.74 11.06 9.87
CA GLU A 41 30.64 10.87 11.01
C GLU A 41 29.99 10.06 12.14
N LEU A 42 28.75 10.39 12.53
CA LEU A 42 28.01 9.63 13.54
C LEU A 42 27.70 8.20 13.11
N GLN A 43 27.43 7.99 11.82
CA GLN A 43 27.13 6.67 11.25
C GLN A 43 28.39 5.84 10.99
N GLY A 44 29.57 6.48 10.97
CA GLY A 44 30.83 5.82 10.63
C GLY A 44 30.93 5.45 9.14
N THR A 45 30.24 6.15 8.26
CA THR A 45 30.24 5.88 6.81
C THR A 45 30.77 7.08 6.03
N ARG A 46 31.36 6.85 4.84
CA ARG A 46 31.88 7.92 3.98
C ARG A 46 30.78 8.90 3.55
N LYS A 47 29.59 8.39 3.24
CA LYS A 47 28.37 9.16 2.97
C LYS A 47 27.29 8.79 3.98
N PRO A 48 26.39 9.72 4.34
CA PRO A 48 25.30 9.40 5.24
C PRO A 48 24.33 8.41 4.58
N VAL A 49 23.68 7.58 5.39
CA VAL A 49 22.55 6.74 5.00
C VAL A 49 21.27 7.55 5.20
N LEU A 50 20.60 7.88 4.09
CA LEU A 50 19.39 8.70 4.05
C LEU A 50 18.29 7.98 3.24
N PRO A 51 16.99 8.20 3.49
CA PRO A 51 15.93 7.74 2.59
C PRO A 51 16.12 8.27 1.15
N ILE A 52 15.52 7.62 0.15
CA ILE A 52 15.56 8.11 -1.24
C ILE A 52 14.74 9.40 -1.34
N HIS A 53 15.41 10.51 -1.63
CA HIS A 53 14.78 11.82 -1.61
C HIS A 53 15.23 12.72 -2.78
N THR A 54 16.42 12.51 -3.35
CA THR A 54 16.93 13.38 -4.42
C THR A 54 16.42 12.96 -5.80
N ALA A 55 16.40 13.89 -6.76
CA ALA A 55 16.03 13.57 -8.14
C ALA A 55 17.04 12.61 -8.80
N ALA A 56 18.33 12.77 -8.49
CA ALA A 56 19.41 11.91 -8.96
C ALA A 56 19.25 10.47 -8.47
N GLU A 57 18.95 10.27 -7.18
CA GLU A 57 18.65 8.95 -6.62
C GLU A 57 17.43 8.30 -7.29
N LYS A 58 16.37 9.09 -7.54
CA LYS A 58 15.17 8.59 -8.22
C LYS A 58 15.46 8.19 -9.67
N SER A 59 16.38 8.88 -10.35
CA SER A 59 16.83 8.52 -11.70
C SER A 59 17.66 7.24 -11.65
N LEU A 60 18.68 7.19 -10.79
CA LEU A 60 19.53 6.02 -10.60
C LEU A 60 18.71 4.77 -10.28
N PHE A 61 17.69 4.89 -9.42
CA PHE A 61 16.82 3.76 -9.10
C PHE A 61 16.10 3.20 -10.33
N LYS A 62 15.61 4.07 -11.23
CA LYS A 62 14.97 3.63 -12.47
C LYS A 62 15.99 2.98 -13.40
N ASP A 63 17.15 3.61 -13.57
CA ASP A 63 18.22 3.10 -14.43
C ASP A 63 18.67 1.71 -13.96
N LEU A 64 18.82 1.50 -12.64
CA LEU A 64 19.16 0.20 -12.07
C LEU A 64 18.03 -0.82 -12.22
N LEU A 65 16.77 -0.40 -12.09
CA LEU A 65 15.63 -1.29 -12.28
C LEU A 65 15.52 -1.79 -13.73
N GLU A 66 15.84 -0.94 -14.70
CA GLU A 66 15.79 -1.27 -16.13
C GLU A 66 17.01 -2.06 -16.60
N ASN A 67 18.21 -1.71 -16.12
CA ASN A 67 19.47 -2.25 -16.68
C ASN A 67 20.14 -3.31 -15.81
N SER A 68 19.81 -3.41 -14.52
CA SER A 68 20.49 -4.34 -13.61
C SER A 68 19.67 -5.60 -13.33
N PRO A 69 20.22 -6.81 -13.60
CA PRO A 69 19.52 -8.07 -13.31
C PRO A 69 19.29 -8.29 -11.80
N ALA A 70 20.06 -7.61 -10.94
CA ALA A 70 19.88 -7.67 -9.48
C ALA A 70 18.53 -7.07 -9.04
N TYR A 71 17.98 -6.14 -9.82
CA TYR A 71 16.69 -5.49 -9.56
C TYR A 71 15.53 -6.16 -10.30
N SER A 72 15.82 -6.89 -11.38
CA SER A 72 14.84 -7.52 -12.26
C SER A 72 15.08 -9.04 -12.37
N SER A 73 15.01 -9.73 -11.22
CA SER A 73 15.18 -11.19 -11.18
C SER A 73 13.93 -11.92 -11.74
N GLU A 74 14.14 -13.02 -12.45
CA GLU A 74 13.08 -13.87 -13.02
C GLU A 74 12.09 -14.37 -11.97
N SER A 75 12.55 -14.54 -10.72
CA SER A 75 11.74 -14.95 -9.56
C SER A 75 10.76 -13.86 -9.08
N GLY A 76 10.79 -12.65 -9.65
CA GLY A 76 9.88 -11.54 -9.32
C GLY A 76 10.33 -10.64 -8.16
N ASP A 77 11.24 -11.11 -7.32
CA ASP A 77 11.81 -10.34 -6.20
C ASP A 77 13.28 -9.99 -6.44
N PRO A 78 13.70 -8.72 -6.23
CA PRO A 78 15.09 -8.30 -6.36
C PRO A 78 16.04 -9.02 -5.41
N GLN A 79 17.26 -9.27 -5.87
CA GLN A 79 18.37 -9.74 -5.04
C GLN A 79 18.92 -8.59 -4.19
N TRP A 80 18.21 -8.25 -3.11
CA TRP A 80 18.45 -7.04 -2.31
C TRP A 80 19.88 -6.86 -1.81
N LYS A 81 20.56 -7.94 -1.41
CA LYS A 81 21.95 -7.85 -0.96
C LYS A 81 22.89 -7.37 -2.07
N LEU A 82 22.70 -7.88 -3.29
CA LEU A 82 23.49 -7.47 -4.45
C LEU A 82 23.08 -6.08 -4.94
N ALA A 83 21.77 -5.81 -4.98
CA ALA A 83 21.19 -4.53 -5.37
C ALA A 83 21.72 -3.36 -4.51
N VAL A 84 21.81 -3.55 -3.20
CA VAL A 84 22.38 -2.56 -2.26
C VAL A 84 23.86 -2.30 -2.53
N ARG A 85 24.65 -3.36 -2.79
CA ARG A 85 26.07 -3.20 -3.13
C ARG A 85 26.28 -2.42 -4.42
N ILE A 86 25.48 -2.72 -5.45
CA ILE A 86 25.50 -1.98 -6.72
C ILE A 86 25.11 -0.52 -6.49
N TRP A 87 24.06 -0.26 -5.71
CA TRP A 87 23.65 1.10 -5.37
C TRP A 87 24.76 1.87 -4.67
N ASN A 88 25.35 1.30 -3.62
CA ASN A 88 26.35 1.99 -2.81
C ASN A 88 27.66 2.20 -3.58
N ALA A 89 28.00 1.31 -4.53
CA ALA A 89 29.10 1.52 -5.46
C ALA A 89 28.86 2.72 -6.41
N GLU A 90 27.65 2.86 -6.96
CA GLU A 90 27.26 4.05 -7.75
C GLU A 90 27.24 5.32 -6.88
N ALA A 91 26.81 5.19 -5.62
CA ALA A 91 26.83 6.28 -4.66
C ALA A 91 28.24 6.74 -4.31
N ASP A 92 29.26 5.89 -4.39
CA ASP A 92 30.65 6.31 -4.19
C ASP A 92 31.18 7.19 -5.33
N VAL A 93 30.64 7.04 -6.53
CA VAL A 93 31.03 7.80 -7.73
C VAL A 93 30.25 9.11 -7.84
N ARG A 94 28.94 9.11 -7.54
CA ARG A 94 28.05 10.28 -7.72
C ARG A 94 27.88 11.07 -6.44
N GLU A 95 28.15 12.37 -6.45
CA GLU A 95 28.11 13.22 -5.24
C GLU A 95 26.71 13.40 -4.63
N ASP A 96 25.68 13.39 -5.46
CA ASP A 96 24.27 13.66 -5.18
C ASP A 96 23.43 12.40 -4.87
N VAL A 97 24.12 11.26 -4.72
CA VAL A 97 23.55 9.97 -4.30
C VAL A 97 24.13 9.59 -2.95
N PHE A 98 23.24 9.25 -2.01
CA PHE A 98 23.60 8.82 -0.66
C PHE A 98 23.48 7.31 -0.50
N TYR A 99 24.18 6.76 0.51
CA TYR A 99 24.11 5.34 0.82
C TYR A 99 22.69 4.91 1.21
N LYS A 100 22.39 3.64 0.95
CA LYS A 100 21.11 3.00 1.23
C LYS A 100 21.33 1.64 1.88
N VAL A 101 20.41 1.29 2.78
CA VAL A 101 20.27 -0.08 3.33
C VAL A 101 19.15 -0.83 2.62
N HIS A 102 19.09 -2.15 2.83
CA HIS A 102 18.16 -3.01 2.11
C HIS A 102 16.69 -2.69 2.42
N GLU A 103 16.36 -2.28 3.64
CA GLU A 103 15.00 -1.90 4.05
C GLU A 103 14.55 -0.65 3.31
N GLN A 104 15.43 0.34 3.14
CA GLN A 104 15.10 1.58 2.46
C GLN A 104 14.77 1.33 0.98
N LEU A 105 15.58 0.51 0.29
CA LEU A 105 15.32 0.15 -1.11
C LEU A 105 14.04 -0.67 -1.27
N LYS A 106 13.75 -1.59 -0.33
CA LYS A 106 12.49 -2.36 -0.31
C LYS A 106 11.28 -1.45 -0.12
N THR A 107 11.33 -0.56 0.86
CA THR A 107 10.26 0.39 1.15
C THR A 107 10.01 1.27 -0.08
N TYR A 108 11.07 1.85 -0.64
CA TYR A 108 10.96 2.70 -1.83
C TYR A 108 10.43 1.96 -3.05
N LEU A 109 10.83 0.70 -3.30
CA LEU A 109 10.24 -0.09 -4.39
C LEU A 109 8.73 -0.27 -4.22
N SER A 110 8.27 -0.54 -2.99
CA SER A 110 6.84 -0.73 -2.74
C SER A 110 6.06 0.57 -2.96
N GLU A 111 6.56 1.71 -2.48
CA GLU A 111 6.00 3.04 -2.76
C GLU A 111 6.00 3.35 -4.26
N TRP A 112 7.11 3.07 -4.95
CA TRP A 112 7.23 3.30 -6.39
C TRP A 112 6.22 2.47 -7.19
N ARG A 113 6.01 1.20 -6.82
CA ARG A 113 4.97 0.34 -7.44
C ARG A 113 3.57 0.92 -7.23
N VAL A 114 3.27 1.44 -6.04
CA VAL A 114 1.99 2.13 -5.77
C VAL A 114 1.86 3.38 -6.65
N LEU A 115 2.91 4.21 -6.72
CA LEU A 115 2.90 5.42 -7.54
C LEU A 115 2.73 5.11 -9.03
N LEU A 116 3.28 3.98 -9.52
CA LEU A 116 3.03 3.52 -10.88
C LEU A 116 1.56 3.18 -11.11
N HIS A 117 0.94 2.40 -10.21
CA HIS A 117 -0.49 2.07 -10.33
C HIS A 117 -1.37 3.33 -10.27
N VAL A 118 -1.02 4.31 -9.43
CA VAL A 118 -1.73 5.60 -9.38
C VAL A 118 -1.57 6.35 -10.70
N LYS A 119 -0.35 6.44 -11.25
CA LYS A 119 -0.11 7.09 -12.56
C LYS A 119 -0.88 6.41 -13.68
N GLU A 120 -0.94 5.09 -13.68
CA GLU A 120 -1.72 4.32 -14.64
C GLU A 120 -3.22 4.59 -14.50
N ALA A 121 -3.75 4.54 -13.27
CA ALA A 121 -5.15 4.84 -13.00
C ALA A 121 -5.51 6.29 -13.37
N VAL A 122 -4.64 7.25 -13.10
CA VAL A 122 -4.78 8.64 -13.53
C VAL A 122 -4.73 8.75 -15.05
N SER A 123 -3.83 8.04 -15.72
CA SER A 123 -3.75 8.01 -17.19
C SER A 123 -5.03 7.46 -17.82
N ILE A 124 -5.56 6.35 -17.30
CA ILE A 124 -6.82 5.75 -17.75
C ILE A 124 -8.00 6.69 -17.51
N SER A 125 -8.14 7.21 -16.29
CA SER A 125 -9.24 8.10 -15.92
C SER A 125 -9.16 9.46 -16.62
N SER A 126 -7.97 9.95 -16.96
CA SER A 126 -7.81 11.23 -17.66
C SER A 126 -8.51 11.23 -19.03
N LYS A 127 -8.55 10.08 -19.73
CA LYS A 127 -9.23 9.95 -21.02
C LYS A 127 -10.74 10.07 -20.85
N VAL A 128 -11.29 9.38 -19.85
CA VAL A 128 -12.72 9.42 -19.51
C VAL A 128 -13.10 10.80 -19.00
N SER A 129 -12.30 11.39 -18.11
CA SER A 129 -12.53 12.72 -17.56
C SER A 129 -12.49 13.80 -18.63
N LYS A 130 -11.58 13.71 -19.62
CA LYS A 130 -11.56 14.65 -20.75
C LYS A 130 -12.82 14.54 -21.60
N PHE A 131 -13.30 13.32 -21.85
CA PHE A 131 -14.54 13.09 -22.58
C PHE A 131 -15.75 13.65 -21.81
N LEU A 132 -15.89 13.30 -20.53
CA LEU A 132 -16.96 13.81 -19.67
C LEU A 132 -16.90 15.32 -19.54
N SER A 133 -15.71 15.91 -19.34
CA SER A 133 -15.55 17.36 -19.25
C SER A 133 -16.01 18.03 -20.54
N LYS A 134 -15.65 17.50 -21.72
CA LYS A 134 -16.14 18.02 -23.01
C LYS A 134 -17.66 17.90 -23.14
N ALA A 135 -18.24 16.78 -22.75
CA ALA A 135 -19.69 16.56 -22.81
C ALA A 135 -20.46 17.46 -21.82
N LEU A 136 -19.90 17.70 -20.62
CA LEU A 136 -20.51 18.55 -19.61
C LEU A 136 -20.48 20.03 -19.99
N HIS A 137 -19.40 20.48 -20.67
CA HIS A 137 -19.21 21.85 -21.14
C HIS A 137 -19.69 22.06 -22.59
N ASP A 138 -20.45 21.12 -23.17
CA ASP A 138 -21.04 21.31 -24.50
C ASP A 138 -22.09 22.43 -24.45
N PRO A 139 -21.95 23.53 -25.23
CA PRO A 139 -22.93 24.62 -25.24
C PRO A 139 -24.34 24.16 -25.63
N ARG A 140 -24.47 23.08 -26.42
CA ARG A 140 -25.77 22.50 -26.76
C ARG A 140 -26.49 21.93 -25.54
N ARG A 141 -25.72 21.43 -24.56
CA ARG A 141 -26.28 20.94 -23.29
C ARG A 141 -26.85 22.08 -22.46
N ILE A 142 -26.22 23.26 -22.51
CA ILE A 142 -26.71 24.47 -21.85
C ILE A 142 -28.00 24.95 -22.53
N ALA A 143 -28.05 24.97 -23.86
CA ALA A 143 -29.24 25.36 -24.62
C ALA A 143 -30.45 24.41 -24.38
N ASN A 144 -30.18 23.13 -24.15
CA ASN A 144 -31.21 22.11 -23.89
C ASN A 144 -31.45 21.86 -22.39
N ALA A 145 -30.82 22.61 -21.50
CA ALA A 145 -31.04 22.45 -20.07
C ALA A 145 -32.49 22.86 -19.74
N PRO A 146 -33.25 22.07 -18.98
CA PRO A 146 -34.58 22.47 -18.55
C PRO A 146 -34.47 23.78 -17.77
N SER A 147 -35.37 24.72 -18.03
CA SER A 147 -35.44 25.96 -17.25
C SER A 147 -35.55 25.58 -15.78
N VAL A 148 -34.49 25.89 -15.03
CA VAL A 148 -34.50 25.70 -13.58
C VAL A 148 -35.51 26.72 -13.07
N PRO A 149 -36.57 26.30 -12.35
CA PRO A 149 -37.48 27.24 -11.74
C PRO A 149 -36.64 28.21 -10.93
N ASP A 150 -36.84 29.50 -11.20
CA ASP A 150 -36.13 30.57 -10.53
C ASP A 150 -36.61 30.56 -9.08
N ARG A 151 -36.01 29.67 -8.28
CA ARG A 151 -36.25 29.58 -6.86
C ARG A 151 -35.55 30.79 -6.32
N GLN A 152 -36.28 31.91 -6.30
CA GLN A 152 -35.85 33.09 -5.59
C GLN A 152 -35.37 32.58 -4.24
N LEU A 153 -34.07 32.77 -4.01
CA LEU A 153 -33.47 32.52 -2.72
C LEU A 153 -34.24 33.45 -1.80
N LYS A 154 -35.26 32.90 -1.13
CA LYS A 154 -36.02 33.61 -0.11
C LYS A 154 -34.93 34.18 0.77
N PRO A 155 -34.78 35.53 0.83
CA PRO A 155 -33.70 36.14 1.58
C PRO A 155 -33.70 35.41 2.90
N GLN A 156 -32.62 34.67 3.18
CA GLN A 156 -32.53 34.02 4.47
C GLN A 156 -32.58 35.19 5.43
N THR A 157 -33.73 35.34 6.09
CA THR A 157 -33.89 36.27 7.18
C THR A 157 -32.88 35.78 8.18
N LEU A 158 -31.69 36.40 8.16
CA LEU A 158 -30.72 36.29 9.22
C LEU A 158 -31.54 36.50 10.49
N PRO A 159 -31.63 35.49 11.38
CA PRO A 159 -32.33 35.68 12.64
C PRO A 159 -31.75 36.95 13.26
N SER A 160 -32.59 37.98 13.42
CA SER A 160 -32.19 39.24 14.07
C SER A 160 -31.85 39.04 15.54
N GLN A 161 -32.12 37.84 16.07
CA GLN A 161 -31.62 37.36 17.34
C GLN A 161 -30.23 36.79 17.12
N GLY A 162 -29.22 37.53 17.59
CA GLY A 162 -27.82 37.16 17.56
C GLY A 162 -27.57 35.73 18.09
N LEU A 163 -26.45 35.17 17.64
CA LEU A 163 -25.88 33.90 18.07
C LEU A 163 -26.33 33.53 19.48
N LEU A 164 -27.21 32.53 19.60
CA LEU A 164 -27.57 31.98 20.90
C LEU A 164 -26.27 31.62 21.62
N PRO A 165 -26.05 32.13 22.85
CA PRO A 165 -24.86 31.79 23.61
C PRO A 165 -24.80 30.28 23.69
N ILE A 166 -23.67 29.71 23.27
CA ILE A 166 -23.36 28.30 23.42
C ILE A 166 -23.41 28.04 24.92
N SER A 167 -24.55 27.54 25.40
CA SER A 167 -24.69 27.10 26.77
C SER A 167 -23.82 25.86 26.89
N LEU A 168 -22.63 26.05 27.46
CA LEU A 168 -21.80 24.97 28.01
C LEU A 168 -22.68 24.21 28.99
N ARG A 169 -23.24 23.10 28.50
CA ARG A 169 -24.16 22.25 29.23
C ARG A 169 -23.35 21.54 30.31
N SER A 170 -23.40 22.11 31.51
CA SER A 170 -23.00 21.43 32.74
C SER A 170 -23.91 20.21 32.93
N GLU A 171 -23.27 19.06 33.11
CA GLU A 171 -23.90 17.77 33.34
C GLU A 171 -24.69 17.82 34.66
N ASN A 172 -25.97 17.42 34.63
CA ASN A 172 -26.57 16.67 35.72
C ASN A 172 -27.91 15.99 35.33
N SER A 173 -27.90 14.66 35.46
CA SER A 173 -28.97 13.75 35.90
C SER A 173 -30.41 13.84 35.33
N THR A 174 -30.76 12.87 34.45
CA THR A 174 -31.90 11.89 34.52
C THR A 174 -33.36 12.41 34.54
N PRO A 175 -34.44 11.65 34.16
CA PRO A 175 -34.64 10.41 33.39
C PRO A 175 -35.45 10.57 32.07
N ALA A 176 -35.49 9.51 31.26
CA ALA A 176 -36.25 9.35 30.02
C ALA A 176 -37.79 9.28 30.19
N PRO A 177 -38.59 9.57 29.15
CA PRO A 177 -39.41 8.50 28.54
C PRO A 177 -39.54 8.66 26.97
N PRO A 178 -40.47 8.00 26.25
CA PRO A 178 -40.18 6.85 25.41
C PRO A 178 -40.34 7.09 23.89
N LEU A 179 -39.95 6.05 23.14
CA LEU A 179 -40.00 5.85 21.68
C LEU A 179 -41.30 6.31 20.98
N ALA A 180 -41.13 6.97 19.82
CA ALA A 180 -41.97 6.79 18.63
C ALA A 180 -41.10 7.04 17.38
N ALA A 181 -40.72 5.98 16.66
CA ALA A 181 -41.24 5.64 15.33
C ALA A 181 -40.78 6.59 14.19
N LEU A 182 -39.70 6.22 13.50
CA LEU A 182 -39.50 6.55 12.08
C LEU A 182 -39.01 5.30 11.36
N GLN A 183 -39.94 4.74 10.58
CA GLN A 183 -39.76 3.65 9.65
C GLN A 183 -39.11 4.16 8.35
N GLY A 184 -38.38 3.28 7.67
CA GLY A 184 -38.43 3.18 6.22
C GLY A 184 -37.36 3.92 5.41
N LEU A 185 -36.18 3.32 5.27
CA LEU A 185 -35.43 3.33 4.00
C LEU A 185 -34.82 1.94 3.80
N GLU A 186 -35.58 1.06 3.15
CA GLU A 186 -35.12 -0.22 2.65
C GLU A 186 -34.19 0.01 1.45
N ILE A 187 -32.92 -0.36 1.60
CA ILE A 187 -32.01 -0.50 0.46
C ILE A 187 -32.09 -1.96 0.03
N SER A 188 -32.81 -2.16 -1.07
CA SER A 188 -32.95 -3.41 -1.81
C SER A 188 -31.61 -4.09 -2.07
N SER A 189 -31.39 -5.25 -1.44
CA SER A 189 -30.27 -6.14 -1.70
C SER A 189 -30.65 -7.15 -2.76
N TYR A 190 -30.02 -7.08 -3.93
CA TYR A 190 -30.15 -8.10 -4.97
C TYR A 190 -29.42 -9.37 -4.52
N ALA A 191 -30.20 -10.42 -4.29
CA ALA A 191 -29.71 -11.77 -4.15
C ALA A 191 -29.34 -12.31 -5.53
N SER A 192 -28.16 -12.90 -5.67
CA SER A 192 -27.88 -13.85 -6.74
C SER A 192 -27.38 -15.11 -6.07
N ALA A 193 -28.28 -16.08 -5.97
CA ALA A 193 -27.96 -17.45 -5.72
C ALA A 193 -27.16 -17.97 -6.92
N ASN A 194 -26.00 -18.56 -6.67
CA ASN A 194 -25.57 -19.66 -7.52
C ASN A 194 -24.76 -20.66 -6.71
N THR A 195 -25.39 -21.81 -6.54
CA THR A 195 -24.86 -23.07 -6.07
C THR A 195 -23.80 -23.57 -7.04
N ASN A 196 -22.65 -24.00 -6.53
CA ASN A 196 -21.97 -25.22 -6.96
C ASN A 196 -20.87 -25.60 -5.95
N SER A 197 -21.18 -26.63 -5.18
CA SER A 197 -20.22 -27.42 -4.42
C SER A 197 -19.49 -28.35 -5.38
N ALA A 198 -18.16 -28.37 -5.34
CA ALA A 198 -17.37 -29.52 -5.79
C ALA A 198 -16.13 -29.63 -4.90
N LEU A 199 -16.15 -30.67 -4.09
CA LEU A 199 -15.05 -31.23 -3.29
C LEU A 199 -14.04 -31.91 -4.22
N VAL A 200 -12.74 -31.61 -4.12
CA VAL A 200 -11.65 -32.59 -4.38
C VAL A 200 -10.42 -32.21 -3.51
N PRO A 201 -9.72 -33.18 -2.89
CA PRO A 201 -8.81 -32.94 -1.77
C PRO A 201 -7.33 -32.77 -2.15
N MET A 202 -6.56 -32.36 -1.14
CA MET A 202 -5.10 -32.29 -1.11
C MET A 202 -4.45 -33.67 -1.12
N SER A 203 -3.30 -33.79 -1.77
CA SER A 203 -2.30 -34.81 -1.46
C SER A 203 -0.89 -34.22 -1.52
N GLU A 204 -0.20 -34.35 -0.40
CA GLU A 204 1.25 -34.24 -0.22
C GLU A 204 1.97 -35.40 -0.92
N SER A 205 3.20 -35.18 -1.41
CA SER A 205 4.27 -36.20 -1.38
C SER A 205 5.66 -35.59 -1.57
N THR A 206 6.35 -35.57 -0.43
CA THR A 206 7.75 -35.84 -0.09
C THR A 206 8.71 -36.44 -1.15
N ALA A 207 9.90 -35.81 -1.20
CA ALA A 207 11.28 -36.31 -1.37
C ALA A 207 11.73 -37.22 -2.54
N GLY A 208 12.87 -36.83 -3.12
CA GLY A 208 14.02 -37.73 -3.26
C GLY A 208 14.63 -37.86 -4.66
N PRO A 209 15.94 -38.16 -4.78
CA PRO A 209 16.85 -37.51 -5.74
C PRO A 209 17.31 -38.43 -6.90
N GLY A 210 17.94 -37.85 -7.93
CA GLY A 210 18.61 -38.64 -8.98
C GLY A 210 19.29 -37.81 -10.05
N ILE A 211 20.62 -37.89 -10.06
CA ILE A 211 21.58 -37.37 -11.04
C ILE A 211 21.35 -37.99 -12.43
N GLN A 212 21.51 -37.23 -13.51
CA GLN A 212 22.41 -37.56 -14.64
C GLN A 212 22.53 -36.43 -15.67
N ALA A 213 23.79 -36.15 -16.01
CA ALA A 213 24.25 -35.38 -17.16
C ALA A 213 23.86 -36.06 -18.47
N VAL A 214 23.92 -35.33 -19.60
CA VAL A 214 24.45 -35.77 -20.91
C VAL A 214 24.10 -34.75 -22.03
N LEU A 215 25.17 -34.24 -22.66
CA LEU A 215 25.38 -33.87 -24.07
C LEU A 215 24.64 -32.69 -24.75
N THR A 216 25.45 -31.69 -25.11
CA THR A 216 25.46 -30.89 -26.37
C THR A 216 25.25 -31.74 -27.63
N PRO A 217 24.68 -31.24 -28.75
CA PRO A 217 25.38 -30.35 -29.73
C PRO A 217 24.40 -29.45 -30.56
N PRO A 218 24.72 -28.99 -31.81
CA PRO A 218 25.61 -27.88 -32.14
C PRO A 218 24.92 -26.72 -32.93
N LEU A 219 25.77 -25.73 -33.17
CA LEU A 219 25.77 -24.55 -34.04
C LEU A 219 24.96 -24.56 -35.36
N GLN A 220 24.60 -23.34 -35.77
CA GLN A 220 24.34 -22.76 -37.11
C GLN A 220 22.88 -22.53 -37.49
N THR A 221 22.53 -21.26 -37.76
CA THR A 221 22.11 -20.80 -39.11
C THR A 221 22.00 -19.27 -39.08
N SER A 222 22.81 -18.63 -39.91
CA SER A 222 22.76 -17.21 -40.24
C SER A 222 21.43 -16.87 -40.91
N GLN A 223 20.74 -15.83 -40.44
CA GLN A 223 19.64 -15.21 -41.18
C GLN A 223 19.89 -13.72 -41.39
N THR A 224 19.65 -13.38 -42.65
CA THR A 224 19.81 -12.12 -43.37
C THR A 224 18.97 -10.99 -42.80
N LEU A 225 19.58 -9.83 -42.60
CA LEU A 225 18.88 -8.56 -42.35
C LEU A 225 18.10 -8.14 -43.61
N SER A 226 16.78 -8.04 -43.50
CA SER A 226 15.94 -7.27 -44.41
C SER A 226 15.50 -5.98 -43.73
N THR A 227 15.98 -4.87 -44.26
CA THR A 227 15.66 -3.51 -43.87
C THR A 227 14.28 -3.15 -44.44
N ALA A 228 13.24 -3.24 -43.62
CA ALA A 228 11.90 -2.74 -43.95
C ALA A 228 11.46 -1.71 -42.89
N SER A 229 11.03 -0.54 -43.39
CA SER A 229 10.71 0.67 -42.64
C SER A 229 9.59 0.48 -41.61
N PRO A 230 9.74 0.90 -40.33
CA PRO A 230 8.76 0.67 -39.27
C PRO A 230 8.00 1.96 -38.96
N THR A 231 6.85 2.21 -39.58
CA THR A 231 5.97 3.32 -39.14
C THR A 231 4.54 2.90 -38.82
N THR A 232 4.10 1.71 -39.25
CA THR A 232 2.71 1.23 -39.02
C THR A 232 2.57 0.33 -37.79
N ASP A 233 3.66 -0.25 -37.27
CA ASP A 233 3.59 -1.25 -36.18
C ASP A 233 3.46 -0.66 -34.77
N ARG A 234 3.75 0.63 -34.58
CA ARG A 234 3.77 1.22 -33.23
C ARG A 234 2.38 1.28 -32.59
N ALA A 235 1.33 1.46 -33.40
CA ALA A 235 -0.05 1.45 -32.92
C ALA A 235 -0.53 0.03 -32.57
N ALA A 236 -0.13 -0.97 -33.34
CA ALA A 236 -0.45 -2.38 -33.08
C ALA A 236 0.26 -2.88 -31.80
N LEU A 237 1.52 -2.48 -31.60
CA LEU A 237 2.29 -2.75 -30.38
C LEU A 237 1.66 -2.09 -29.14
N ASP A 238 1.21 -0.83 -29.22
CA ASP A 238 0.53 -0.16 -28.10
C ASP A 238 -0.82 -0.83 -27.77
N LEU A 239 -1.56 -1.29 -28.78
CA LEU A 239 -2.81 -2.03 -28.57
C LEU A 239 -2.57 -3.37 -27.87
N LEU A 240 -1.56 -4.13 -28.30
CA LEU A 240 -1.16 -5.40 -27.69
C LEU A 240 -0.66 -5.22 -26.25
N ALA A 241 0.13 -4.16 -25.99
CA ALA A 241 0.59 -3.83 -24.64
C ALA A 241 -0.60 -3.54 -23.70
N ARG A 242 -1.58 -2.75 -24.15
CA ARG A 242 -2.80 -2.48 -23.39
C ARG A 242 -3.62 -3.74 -23.13
N GLN A 243 -3.73 -4.63 -24.12
CA GLN A 243 -4.48 -5.87 -23.96
C GLN A 243 -3.85 -6.81 -22.93
N ARG A 244 -2.51 -6.91 -22.88
CA ARG A 244 -1.78 -7.69 -21.86
C ARG A 244 -1.99 -7.15 -20.45
N VAL A 245 -2.05 -5.83 -20.29
CA VAL A 245 -2.28 -5.21 -18.99
C VAL A 245 -3.71 -5.44 -18.51
N VAL A 246 -4.72 -5.31 -19.38
CA VAL A 246 -6.12 -5.57 -19.04
C VAL A 246 -6.34 -7.03 -18.61
N THR A 247 -5.75 -7.99 -19.34
CA THR A 247 -5.87 -9.42 -18.98
C THR A 247 -5.13 -9.72 -17.68
N HIS A 248 -3.96 -9.11 -17.44
CA HIS A 248 -3.24 -9.25 -16.18
C HIS A 248 -4.03 -8.65 -15.00
N ILE A 249 -4.66 -7.48 -15.14
CA ILE A 249 -5.50 -6.86 -14.11
C ILE A 249 -6.72 -7.75 -13.80
N GLN A 250 -7.35 -8.36 -14.81
CA GLN A 250 -8.48 -9.27 -14.59
C GLN A 250 -8.05 -10.56 -13.87
N LYS A 251 -6.91 -11.13 -14.25
CA LYS A 251 -6.38 -12.38 -13.67
C LYS A 251 -5.78 -12.19 -12.28
N SER A 252 -5.28 -10.99 -11.98
CA SER A 252 -4.62 -10.66 -10.70
C SER A 252 -5.53 -10.00 -9.69
N LYS A 253 -6.83 -9.79 -9.95
CA LYS A 253 -7.79 -9.45 -8.88
C LYS A 253 -7.74 -10.60 -7.88
N PRO A 254 -7.07 -10.44 -6.71
CA PRO A 254 -7.03 -11.53 -5.75
C PRO A 254 -8.48 -11.82 -5.39
N ALA A 255 -8.91 -13.08 -5.56
CA ALA A 255 -10.23 -13.50 -5.13
C ALA A 255 -10.42 -12.94 -3.72
N LYS A 256 -11.45 -12.10 -3.52
CA LYS A 256 -11.71 -11.46 -2.24
C LYS A 256 -11.96 -12.59 -1.26
N LYS A 257 -10.93 -13.00 -0.50
CA LYS A 257 -11.08 -14.01 0.53
C LYS A 257 -12.15 -13.47 1.47
N ASP A 258 -13.26 -14.20 1.58
CA ASP A 258 -14.33 -13.81 2.49
C ASP A 258 -13.74 -13.64 3.87
N ARG A 259 -13.85 -12.42 4.41
CA ARG A 259 -13.35 -12.12 5.74
C ARG A 259 -14.10 -13.02 6.71
N LYS A 260 -13.37 -13.85 7.47
CA LYS A 260 -13.95 -14.70 8.51
C LYS A 260 -14.86 -13.85 9.41
N ARG A 261 -16.14 -14.23 9.52
CA ARG A 261 -17.11 -13.53 10.36
C ARG A 261 -16.60 -13.49 11.81
N ARG A 262 -16.70 -12.32 12.44
CA ARG A 262 -16.26 -12.12 13.83
C ARG A 262 -17.27 -12.74 14.79
N THR A 263 -16.80 -13.44 15.81
CA THR A 263 -17.62 -13.90 16.93
C THR A 263 -17.70 -12.83 18.01
N CYS A 264 -18.80 -12.78 18.77
CA CYS A 264 -18.90 -11.86 19.90
C CYS A 264 -17.82 -12.18 20.96
N PRO A 265 -17.04 -11.19 21.44
CA PRO A 265 -15.99 -11.41 22.43
C PRO A 265 -16.53 -11.81 23.82
N LYS A 266 -17.84 -11.67 24.06
CA LYS A 266 -18.49 -12.04 25.32
C LYS A 266 -19.08 -13.45 25.29
N CYS A 267 -19.91 -13.77 24.29
CA CYS A 267 -20.64 -15.05 24.22
C CYS A 267 -20.19 -15.98 23.09
N ALA A 268 -19.22 -15.60 22.26
CA ALA A 268 -18.66 -16.36 21.15
C ALA A 268 -19.61 -16.76 19.99
N LEU A 269 -20.84 -16.26 19.96
CA LEU A 269 -21.77 -16.51 18.84
C LEU A 269 -21.46 -15.63 17.62
N VAL A 270 -21.57 -16.21 16.42
CA VAL A 270 -21.24 -15.56 15.12
C VAL A 270 -22.27 -14.49 14.71
N ALA A 271 -23.54 -14.70 15.05
CA ALA A 271 -24.65 -13.79 14.70
C ALA A 271 -25.10 -12.90 15.86
N CYS A 272 -24.32 -12.80 16.94
CA CYS A 272 -24.68 -11.95 18.07
C CYS A 272 -24.41 -10.47 17.72
N PRO A 273 -25.32 -9.53 18.04
CA PRO A 273 -25.08 -8.09 17.87
C PRO A 273 -23.85 -7.60 18.65
N GLY A 274 -23.44 -8.37 19.66
CA GLY A 274 -22.20 -8.19 20.39
C GLY A 274 -20.90 -8.38 19.59
N SER A 275 -20.97 -8.90 18.36
CA SER A 275 -19.81 -9.04 17.45
C SER A 275 -19.24 -7.69 16.99
N GLN A 276 -20.09 -6.65 16.95
CA GLN A 276 -19.67 -5.28 16.63
C GLN A 276 -19.17 -4.54 17.88
N ARG A 277 -19.93 -4.63 18.99
CA ARG A 277 -19.58 -4.03 20.29
C ARG A 277 -20.08 -4.91 21.43
N ALA A 278 -19.20 -5.27 22.37
CA ALA A 278 -19.52 -6.19 23.47
C ALA A 278 -20.70 -5.73 24.35
N SER A 279 -20.89 -4.40 24.49
CA SER A 279 -22.01 -3.78 25.21
C SER A 279 -23.38 -4.17 24.66
N ASN A 280 -23.48 -4.52 23.36
CA ASN A 280 -24.73 -4.90 22.72
C ASN A 280 -25.10 -6.38 22.99
N CYS A 281 -24.22 -7.14 23.64
CA CYS A 281 -24.44 -8.55 23.93
C CYS A 281 -25.25 -8.73 25.23
N ARG A 282 -26.48 -9.22 25.10
CA ARG A 282 -27.37 -9.59 26.22
C ARG A 282 -27.16 -11.01 26.75
N ASN A 283 -26.35 -11.81 26.06
CA ASN A 283 -26.06 -13.19 26.47
C ASN A 283 -25.09 -13.23 27.65
N LYS A 284 -25.13 -14.31 28.42
CA LYS A 284 -24.14 -14.63 29.46
C LYS A 284 -22.74 -14.76 28.86
N CYS A 285 -21.71 -14.34 29.60
CA CYS A 285 -20.33 -14.51 29.15
C CYS A 285 -19.96 -15.99 29.09
N ARG A 286 -19.21 -16.37 28.04
CA ARG A 286 -18.73 -17.76 27.86
C ARG A 286 -17.76 -18.19 28.97
N ASP A 287 -16.95 -17.27 29.48
CA ASP A 287 -15.90 -17.61 30.44
C ASP A 287 -16.42 -17.61 31.89
N CYS A 288 -17.15 -16.58 32.34
CA CYS A 288 -17.63 -16.48 33.72
C CYS A 288 -19.13 -16.72 33.94
N GLY A 289 -19.94 -16.86 32.88
CA GLY A 289 -21.39 -17.06 32.99
C GLY A 289 -22.21 -15.82 33.37
N GLU A 290 -21.59 -14.68 33.66
CA GLU A 290 -22.30 -13.46 34.08
C GLU A 290 -22.82 -12.64 32.88
N ALA A 291 -24.03 -12.09 33.03
CA ALA A 291 -24.64 -11.22 32.02
C ALA A 291 -24.11 -9.79 32.03
N SER A 292 -23.53 -9.32 33.14
CA SER A 292 -22.89 -7.99 33.28
C SER A 292 -21.43 -7.96 32.81
N CYS A 293 -20.83 -9.12 32.50
CA CYS A 293 -19.43 -9.21 32.14
C CYS A 293 -19.11 -8.45 30.84
N ARG A 294 -17.92 -7.80 30.80
CA ARG A 294 -17.38 -7.09 29.63
C ARG A 294 -16.97 -8.02 28.47
N GLY A 295 -16.77 -9.32 28.73
CA GLY A 295 -16.23 -10.29 27.78
C GLY A 295 -14.70 -10.26 27.71
N ARG A 296 -14.11 -11.01 26.77
CA ARG A 296 -12.65 -11.06 26.59
C ARG A 296 -12.08 -9.75 26.06
N ASN A 297 -10.88 -9.39 26.50
CA ASN A 297 -10.14 -8.24 26.01
C ASN A 297 -9.55 -8.54 24.62
N SER A 298 -9.88 -7.71 23.61
CA SER A 298 -9.39 -7.89 22.23
C SER A 298 -7.88 -7.75 22.09
N LYS A 299 -7.21 -7.05 23.02
CA LYS A 299 -5.75 -6.94 23.07
C LYS A 299 -5.08 -8.15 23.74
N ARG A 300 -5.83 -8.97 24.48
CA ARG A 300 -5.34 -10.12 25.25
C ARG A 300 -6.25 -11.35 25.04
N LEU A 301 -6.46 -11.76 23.78
CA LEU A 301 -7.39 -12.84 23.38
C LEU A 301 -7.15 -14.20 24.07
N HIS A 302 -5.91 -14.44 24.50
CA HIS A 302 -5.49 -15.65 25.20
C HIS A 302 -5.91 -15.69 26.67
N LYS A 303 -6.22 -14.53 27.29
CA LYS A 303 -6.68 -14.45 28.68
C LYS A 303 -8.19 -14.59 28.78
N THR A 304 -8.67 -15.03 29.94
CA THR A 304 -10.10 -15.10 30.24
C THR A 304 -10.69 -13.69 30.44
N CYS A 305 -12.02 -13.61 30.52
CA CYS A 305 -12.72 -12.33 30.73
C CYS A 305 -12.41 -11.60 32.05
N ARG A 306 -11.80 -12.26 33.05
CA ARG A 306 -11.39 -11.61 34.32
C ARG A 306 -9.94 -11.12 34.23
N GLU A 307 -9.02 -12.06 33.99
CA GLU A 307 -7.57 -11.80 33.85
C GLU A 307 -7.21 -10.82 32.72
N GLY A 308 -8.06 -10.72 31.70
CA GLY A 308 -7.83 -9.85 30.54
C GLY A 308 -8.00 -8.37 30.85
N TRP A 309 -8.72 -8.01 31.90
CA TRP A 309 -9.05 -6.63 32.27
C TRP A 309 -8.38 -6.16 33.56
N ASP A 310 -7.91 -7.08 34.39
CA ASP A 310 -7.07 -6.72 35.54
C ASP A 310 -5.71 -6.19 35.03
N PRO A 311 -5.24 -5.05 35.57
CA PRO A 311 -4.00 -4.39 35.15
C PRO A 311 -2.78 -5.29 35.30
#